data_AF-A0A1B1Y315-F1
#
_entry.id   AF-A0A1B1Y315-F1
#
_cell.length_a   1.000
_cell.length_b   1.000
_cell.length_c   1.000
_cell.angle_alpha   90.00
_cell.angle_beta   90.00
_cell.angle_gamma   90.00
#
_symmetry.space_group_name_H-M   'P 1'
#
loop_
_entity.id
_entity.type
_entity.pdbx_description
1 polymer ?
#
loop_
_entity_poly.entity_id
_entity_poly.type
_entity_poly.pdbx_seq_one_letter_code
_entity_poly.pdbx_strand_id
1 'polypeptide(L)' 'METFGKKLLSVSKKHNISTMITYGENICEYADNFEFDKLMNNLKKFPKLIEDLKKQIQN' A
#
# COMPACT_ATOMS: atom_id res chain seq x y z
N MET A 1 -0.70 10.79 5.98
CA MET A 1 -0.93 9.62 5.08
C MET A 1 0.25 9.42 4.14
N GLU A 2 0.80 10.49 3.58
CA GLU A 2 2.04 10.48 2.80
C GLU A 2 3.22 9.75 3.49
N THR A 3 3.45 9.99 4.79
CA THR A 3 4.48 9.28 5.56
C THR A 3 4.24 7.76 5.63
N PHE A 4 2.98 7.32 5.66
CA PHE A 4 2.63 5.90 5.64
C PHE A 4 2.89 5.31 4.26
N GLY A 5 2.39 5.94 3.19
CA GLY A 5 2.62 5.51 1.80
C GLY A 5 4.12 5.38 1.48
N LYS A 6 4.93 6.39 1.84
CA LYS A 6 6.38 6.39 1.62
C LYS A 6 7.10 5.28 2.39
N LYS A 7 6.78 5.10 3.68
CA LYS A 7 7.36 4.01 4.49
C LYS A 7 6.99 2.64 3.95
N LEU A 8 5.73 2.46 3.57
CA LEU A 8 5.24 1.22 3.01
C LEU A 8 5.94 0.91 1.69
N LEU A 9 6.02 1.88 0.78
CA LEU A 9 6.71 1.75 -0.49
C LEU A 9 8.19 1.36 -0.30
N SER A 10 8.87 1.99 0.65
CA SER A 10 10.27 1.67 0.97
C SER A 10 10.46 0.23 1.43
N VAL A 11 9.61 -0.25 2.34
CA VAL A 11 9.68 -1.64 2.84
C VAL A 11 9.31 -2.63 1.74
N SER A 12 8.24 -2.37 0.99
CA SER A 12 7.79 -3.22 -0.10
C SER A 12 8.84 -3.35 -1.21
N LYS A 13 9.54 -2.26 -1.56
CA LYS A 13 10.66 -2.28 -2.51
C LYS A 13 11.84 -3.09 -1.99
N LYS A 14 12.21 -2.90 -0.72
CA LYS A 14 13.29 -3.68 -0.09
C LYS A 14 13.04 -5.20 -0.14
N HIS A 15 11.78 -5.62 -0.04
CA HIS A 15 11.39 -7.02 -0.04
C HIS A 15 10.82 -7.51 -1.39
N ASN A 16 10.85 -6.68 -2.45
CA ASN A 16 10.29 -6.96 -3.78
C ASN A 16 8.82 -7.44 -3.77
N ILE A 17 8.00 -6.89 -2.88
CA ILE A 17 6.57 -7.26 -2.75
C ILE A 17 5.74 -6.39 -3.69
N SER A 18 5.63 -6.80 -4.96
CA SER A 18 5.00 -6.01 -6.04
C SER A 18 3.63 -5.43 -5.68
N THR A 19 2.73 -6.24 -5.13
CA THR A 19 1.38 -5.80 -4.73
C THR A 19 1.44 -4.65 -3.71
N MET A 20 2.38 -4.70 -2.77
CA MET A 20 2.52 -3.69 -1.73
C MET A 20 3.30 -2.46 -2.23
N ILE A 21 4.11 -2.60 -3.28
CA ILE A 21 4.74 -1.48 -4.00
C ILE A 21 3.64 -0.66 -4.68
N THR A 22 2.82 -1.28 -5.53
CA THR A 22 1.72 -0.59 -6.23
C THR A 22 0.74 0.04 -5.25
N TYR A 23 0.44 -0.66 -4.15
CA TYR A 23 -0.43 -0.12 -3.12
C TYR A 23 0.14 1.14 -2.44
N GLY A 24 1.44 1.14 -2.12
CA GLY A 24 2.13 2.31 -1.57
C GLY A 24 2.20 3.48 -2.55
N GLU A 25 2.44 3.22 -3.84
CA GLU A 25 2.45 4.23 -4.91
C GLU A 25 1.09 4.92 -5.04
N ASN A 26 0.00 4.15 -5.05
CA ASN A 26 -1.36 4.70 -5.11
C ASN A 26 -1.68 5.61 -3.90
N ILE A 27 -1.19 5.27 -2.70
CA ILE A 27 -1.38 6.12 -1.50
C ILE A 27 -0.68 7.47 -1.69
N CYS A 28 0.56 7.46 -2.18
CA CYS A 28 1.32 8.68 -2.43
C CYS A 28 0.63 9.52 -3.52
N GLU A 29 0.30 8.90 -4.65
CA GLU A 29 -0.35 9.59 -5.78
C GLU A 29 -1.68 10.25 -5.37
N TYR A 30 -2.57 9.53 -4.69
CA TYR A 30 -3.84 10.10 -4.26
C TYR A 30 -3.68 11.18 -3.19
N ALA A 31 -2.65 11.09 -2.34
CA ALA A 31 -2.35 12.13 -1.37
C ALA A 31 -1.80 13.41 -2.03
N ASP A 32 -0.85 13.25 -2.97
CA ASP A 32 -0.22 14.36 -3.70
C ASP A 32 -1.22 15.10 -4.60
N ASN A 33 -2.20 14.36 -5.16
CA ASN A 33 -3.26 14.91 -6.01
C ASN A 33 -4.52 15.35 -5.24
N PHE A 34 -4.53 15.29 -3.90
CA PHE A 34 -5.69 15.62 -3.06
C PHE A 34 -6.97 14.82 -3.38
N GLU A 35 -6.83 13.60 -3.90
CA GLU A 35 -7.93 12.71 -4.28
C GLU A 35 -8.44 11.90 -3.07
N PHE A 36 -8.96 12.59 -2.06
CA PHE A 36 -9.29 12.00 -0.76
C PHE A 36 -10.26 10.82 -0.83
N ASP A 37 -11.26 10.85 -1.70
CA ASP A 37 -12.20 9.73 -1.85
C ASP A 37 -11.51 8.46 -2.36
N LYS A 38 -10.61 8.60 -3.34
CA LYS A 38 -9.80 7.49 -3.86
C LYS A 38 -8.84 7.00 -2.80
N LEU A 39 -8.19 7.91 -2.07
CA LEU A 39 -7.29 7.58 -0.97
C LEU A 39 -8.01 6.77 0.10
N MET A 40 -9.18 7.21 0.57
CA MET A 40 -9.96 6.51 1.59
C MET A 40 -10.42 5.13 1.11
N ASN A 41 -10.87 5.02 -0.14
CA ASN A 41 -11.24 3.73 -0.72
C ASN A 41 -10.05 2.80 -0.90
N ASN A 42 -8.87 3.33 -1.20
CA ASN A 42 -7.64 2.55 -1.29
C ASN A 42 -7.20 2.06 0.11
N LEU A 43 -7.24 2.92 1.13
CA LEU A 43 -6.85 2.57 2.50
C LEU A 43 -7.69 1.41 3.07
N LYS A 44 -8.98 1.33 2.75
CA LYS A 44 -9.85 0.21 3.14
C LYS A 44 -9.39 -1.17 2.64
N LYS A 45 -8.57 -1.22 1.59
CA LYS A 45 -8.05 -2.49 1.03
C LYS A 45 -6.91 -3.09 1.86
N PHE A 46 -6.30 -2.31 2.78
CA PHE A 46 -5.13 -2.72 3.53
C PHE A 46 -5.29 -4.06 4.28
N PRO A 47 -6.38 -4.31 5.03
CA PRO A 47 -6.52 -5.56 5.78
C PRO A 47 -6.45 -6.81 4.88
N LYS A 48 -7.16 -6.78 3.74
CA LYS A 48 -7.15 -7.88 2.78
C LYS A 48 -5.77 -8.10 2.17
N LEU A 49 -5.06 -7.02 1.82
CA LEU A 49 -3.69 -7.14 1.30
C LEU A 49 -2.74 -7.81 2.30
N ILE A 50 -2.88 -7.51 3.59
CA ILE A 50 -2.08 -8.14 4.64
C ILE A 50 -2.46 -9.62 4.83
N GLU A 51 -3.74 -9.97 4.76
CA GLU A 51 -4.19 -11.36 4.80
C GLU A 51 -3.62 -12.17 3.62
N ASP A 52 -3.66 -11.61 2.42
CA ASP A 52 -3.13 -12.27 1.23
C ASP A 52 -1.60 -12.41 1.29
N LEU A 53 -0.90 -11.40 1.82
CA LEU A 53 0.54 -11.49 2.05
C LEU A 53 0.91 -12.57 3.09
N LYS A 54 0.16 -12.68 4.19
CA LYS A 54 0.39 -13.71 5.21
C LYS A 54 0.27 -15.13 4.64
N LYS A 55 -0.69 -15.37 3.76
CA LYS A 55 -0.87 -16.67 3.09
C LYS A 55 0.33 -17.05 2.21
N GLN A 56 1.06 -16.08 1.68
CA GLN A 56 2.26 -16.34 0.88
C GLN A 56 3.48 -16.70 1.74
N ILE A 57 3.49 -16.31 3.02
CA ILE A 57 4.58 -16.60 3.97
C ILE A 57 4.38 -17.95 4.67
N GLN A 58 3.13 -18.43 4.77
CA GLN A 58 2.77 -19.69 5.43
C GLN A 58 2.85 -20.93 4.52
N ASN A 59 3.16 -20.75 3.23
CA ASN A 59 3.46 -21.83 2.28
C ASN A 59 4.97 -21.84 1.98
#